data_AF-A0A552B154-F1
#
_entry.id   AF-A0A552B154-F1
#
_cell.length_a   1.000
_cell.length_b   1.000
_cell.length_c   1.000
_cell.angle_alpha   90.00
_cell.angle_beta   90.00
_cell.angle_gamma   90.00
#
_symmetry.space_group_name_H-M   'P 1'
#
loop_
_entity.id
_entity.type
_entity.pdbx_description
1 polymer ?
#
loop_
_entity_poly.entity_id
_entity_poly.type
_entity_poly.pdbx_seq_one_letter_code
_entity_poly.pdbx_strand_id
1 'polypeptide(L)' 'MTEIVFLVEDAPEGGYTARALGESIFTEADDLQSLREMVKDAVNCHYDDRENRPKIIRLHIVRDEVFAV' A
#
# COMPACT_ATOMS: atom_id res chain seq x y z
N MET A 1 -19.97 0.59 -2.07
CA MET A 1 -18.74 1.40 -1.91
C MET A 1 -17.64 0.44 -1.53
N THR A 2 -16.58 0.37 -2.33
CA THR A 2 -15.51 -0.64 -2.21
C THR A 2 -14.30 -0.04 -1.50
N GLU A 3 -13.73 -0.82 -0.57
CA GLU A 3 -12.49 -0.53 0.13
C GLU A 3 -11.40 -1.46 -0.40
N ILE A 4 -10.19 -0.94 -0.56
CA ILE A 4 -8.99 -1.75 -0.80
C ILE A 4 -8.04 -1.58 0.38
N VAL A 5 -7.51 -2.70 0.86
CA VAL A 5 -6.57 -2.73 1.99
C VAL A 5 -5.18 -3.03 1.46
N PHE A 6 -4.20 -2.22 1.84
CA PHE A 6 -2.79 -2.47 1.57
C PHE A 6 -2.11 -2.89 2.87
N LEU A 7 -1.38 -4.00 2.84
CA LEU A 7 -0.41 -4.34 3.89
C LEU A 7 0.86 -3.53 3.63
N VAL A 8 1.31 -2.77 4.61
CA VAL A 8 2.53 -1.95 4.54
C VAL A 8 3.55 -2.49 5.52
N GLU A 9 4.76 -2.75 5.02
CA GLU A 9 5.89 -3.34 5.76
C GLU A 9 7.15 -2.51 5.51
N ASP A 10 8.05 -2.46 6.49
CA ASP A 10 9.39 -1.89 6.30
C ASP A 10 10.17 -2.71 5.25
N ALA A 11 10.74 -2.02 4.27
CA ALA A 11 11.51 -2.68 3.22
C ALA A 11 12.92 -3.07 3.73
N PRO A 12 13.50 -4.21 3.28
CA PRO A 12 14.82 -4.65 3.73
C PRO A 12 15.94 -3.64 3.45
N GLU A 13 15.79 -2.84 2.40
CA GLU A 13 16.76 -1.85 1.94
C GLU A 13 16.50 -0.44 2.52
N GLY A 14 15.49 -0.31 3.38
CA GLY A 14 14.98 0.96 3.89
C GLY A 14 13.75 1.46 3.11
N GLY A 15 12.94 2.29 3.76
CA GLY A 15 11.64 2.73 3.22
C GLY A 15 10.52 1.74 3.52
N TYR A 16 9.48 1.77 2.67
CA TYR A 16 8.25 1.00 2.87
C TYR A 16 7.84 0.28 1.59
N THR A 17 7.34 -0.94 1.76
CA THR A 17 6.63 -1.67 0.73
C THR A 17 5.13 -1.71 1.06
N ALA A 18 4.28 -1.66 0.05
CA ALA A 18 2.83 -1.79 0.19
C ALA A 18 2.28 -2.78 -0.85
N ARG A 19 1.48 -3.74 -0.38
CA ARG A 19 0.82 -4.75 -1.20
C ARG A 19 -0.68 -4.76 -0.96
N ALA A 20 -1.47 -4.68 -2.03
CA ALA A 20 -2.92 -4.82 -1.93
C ALA A 20 -3.32 -6.25 -1.52
N LEU A 21 -4.27 -6.36 -0.60
CA LEU A 21 -4.88 -7.64 -0.22
C LEU A 21 -6.01 -7.95 -1.22
N GLY A 22 -5.88 -9.07 -1.93
CA GLY A 22 -6.87 -9.53 -2.91
C GLY A 22 -6.62 -9.06 -4.33
N GLU A 23 -5.76 -8.05 -4.54
CA GLU A 23 -5.41 -7.52 -5.85
C GLU A 23 -3.90 -7.63 -6.11
N SER A 24 -3.50 -7.71 -7.38
CA SER A 24 -2.09 -7.79 -7.76
C SER A 24 -1.48 -6.39 -7.92
N ILE A 25 -1.52 -5.58 -6.85
CA ILE A 25 -0.95 -4.23 -6.80
C ILE A 25 0.16 -4.18 -5.75
N PHE A 26 1.34 -3.73 -6.19
CA PHE A 26 2.54 -3.62 -5.37
C PHE A 26 3.20 -2.26 -5.62
N THR A 27 3.61 -1.60 -4.55
CA THR A 27 4.29 -0.30 -4.61
C THR A 27 5.31 -0.20 -3.49
N GLU A 28 6.34 0.59 -3.70
CA GLU A 28 7.36 0.90 -2.69
C GLU A 28 7.69 2.39 -2.72
N ALA A 29 8.19 2.92 -1.61
CA ALA A 29 8.70 4.27 -1.52
C ALA A 29 9.60 4.46 -0.30
N ASP A 30 10.46 5.49 -0.34
CA ASP A 30 11.39 5.82 0.74
C ASP A 30 10.69 6.30 2.03
N ASP A 31 9.48 6.84 1.90
CA ASP A 31 8.71 7.40 3.01
C ASP A 31 7.19 7.22 2.83
N LEU A 32 6.44 7.34 3.93
CA LEU A 32 4.99 7.12 3.93
C LEU A 32 4.20 8.16 3.09
N GLN A 33 4.71 9.37 2.90
CA GLN A 33 4.05 10.37 2.07
C GLN A 33 4.16 9.98 0.60
N SER A 34 5.37 9.65 0.15
CA SER A 34 5.63 9.14 -1.20
C SER A 34 4.89 7.83 -1.47
N LEU A 35 4.83 6.93 -0.49
CA LEU A 35 4.09 5.65 -0.60
C LEU A 35 2.60 5.89 -0.86
N ARG A 36 1.98 6.87 -0.20
CA ARG A 36 0.55 7.19 -0.41
C ARG A 36 0.28 7.68 -1.82
N GLU A 37 1.20 8.45 -2.40
CA GLU A 37 1.10 8.92 -3.79
C GLU A 37 1.21 7.73 -4.76
N MET A 38 2.21 6.87 -4.56
CA MET A 38 2.43 5.67 -5.38
C MET A 38 1.25 4.69 -5.31
N VAL A 39 0.71 4.44 -4.12
CA VAL A 39 -0.47 3.58 -3.96
C VAL A 39 -1.69 4.15 -4.72
N LYS A 40 -1.93 5.45 -4.64
CA LYS A 40 -3.05 6.08 -5.38
C LYS A 40 -2.85 5.95 -6.88
N ASP A 41 -1.64 6.19 -7.37
CA ASP A 41 -1.32 6.07 -8.80
C ASP A 41 -1.51 4.63 -9.29
N ALA A 42 -0.96 3.66 -8.55
CA ALA A 42 -1.07 2.25 -8.87
C ALA A 42 -2.52 1.76 -8.88
N VAL A 43 -3.35 2.18 -7.92
CA VAL A 43 -4.80 1.91 -7.94
C VAL A 43 -5.46 2.55 -9.17
N ASN A 44 -5.14 3.81 -9.50
CA ASN A 44 -5.71 4.46 -10.68
C ASN A 44 -5.32 3.79 -12.00
N CYS A 45 -4.10 3.24 -12.07
CA CYS A 45 -3.59 2.51 -13.23
C CYS A 45 -4.19 1.09 -13.33
N HIS A 46 -4.41 0.41 -12.20
CA HIS A 46 -4.93 -0.95 -12.16
C HIS A 46 -6.41 -1.03 -12.57
N TYR A 47 -7.22 -0.03 -12.23
CA TYR A 47 -8.64 0.01 -12.56
C TYR A 47 -8.90 0.95 -13.74
N ASP A 48 -8.95 0.38 -14.95
CA ASP A 48 -9.33 1.09 -16.19
C ASP A 48 -10.66 1.85 -16.02
N ASP A 49 -11.66 1.16 -15.45
CA ASP A 49 -13.00 1.70 -15.26
C ASP A 49 -13.15 2.47 -13.94
N ARG A 50 -13.63 3.72 -14.01
CA ARG A 50 -13.77 4.57 -12.82
C ARG A 50 -14.82 4.06 -11.85
N GLU A 51 -15.83 3.33 -12.32
CA GLU A 51 -16.90 2.78 -11.48
C GLU A 51 -16.41 1.65 -10.58
N ASN A 52 -15.40 0.90 -11.03
CA ASN A 52 -14.82 -0.23 -10.29
C ASN A 52 -13.74 0.20 -9.29
N ARG A 53 -13.30 1.46 -9.34
CA ARG A 53 -12.25 1.97 -8.45
C ARG A 53 -12.70 1.97 -6.99
N PRO A 54 -11.86 1.47 -6.06
CA PRO A 54 -12.12 1.61 -4.64
C PRO A 54 -12.15 3.09 -4.26
N LYS A 55 -13.15 3.46 -3.45
CA LYS A 55 -13.32 4.85 -2.98
C LYS A 55 -12.54 5.12 -1.70
N ILE A 56 -12.10 4.06 -1.03
CA ILE A 56 -11.36 4.10 0.23
C ILE A 56 -10.13 3.22 0.07
N ILE A 57 -8.97 3.79 0.36
CA ILE A 57 -7.68 3.07 0.44
C ILE A 57 -7.28 3.05 1.91
N ARG A 58 -7.12 1.85 2.46
CA ARG A 58 -6.71 1.64 3.85
C ARG A 58 -5.29 1.08 3.88
N LEU A 59 -4.35 1.86 4.38
CA LEU A 59 -2.99 1.39 4.64
C LEU A 59 -2.94 0.73 6.02
N HIS A 60 -2.68 -0.57 6.06
CA HIS A 60 -2.45 -1.33 7.28
C HIS A 60 -0.95 -1.48 7.50
N ILE A 61 -0.40 -0.56 8.30
CA ILE A 61 1.04 -0.48 8.56
C ILE A 61 1.38 -1.39 9.74
N VAL A 62 2.22 -2.38 9.51
CA VAL A 62 2.72 -3.31 10.52
C VAL A 62 4.20 -3.05 10.71
N ARG A 63 4.64 -2.98 11.96
CA ARG A 63 6.04 -2.81 12.33
C ARG A 63 6.40 -3.89 13.34
N ASP A 64 7.33 -4.74 12.95
CA ASP A 64 7.83 -5.83 13.79
C ASP A 64 9.06 -5.32 14.56
N GLU A 65 9.00 -5.37 15.89
CA GLU A 65 10.11 -4.94 16.74
C GLU A 65 10.64 -6.12 17.55
N VAL A 66 11.93 -6.40 17.39
CA VAL A 66 12.64 -7.44 18.13
C VAL A 66 13.59 -6.78 19.13
N PHE A 67 13.42 -7.09 20.41
CA PHE A 67 14.28 -6.62 21.49
C PHE A 67 14.84 -7.81 22.27
N ALA A 68 16.09 -7.69 22.72
CA ALA A 68 16.66 -8.63 23.68
C ALA A 68 16.18 -8.29 25.11
N VAL A 69 16.06 -9.31 25.96
CA VAL A 69 15.72 -9.17 27.39
C VAL A 69 16.94 -8.76 28.22
#